data_AF-A0A370LQ23-F1
#
_entry.id   AF-A0A370LQ23-F1
#
_cell.length_a   1.000
_cell.length_b   1.000
_cell.length_c   1.000
_cell.angle_alpha   90.00
_cell.angle_beta   90.00
_cell.angle_gamma   90.00
#
_symmetry.space_group_name_H-M   'P 1'
#
loop_
_entity.id
_entity.type
_entity.pdbx_description
1 polymer ?
#
loop_
_entity_poly.entity_id
_entity_poly.type
_entity_poly.pdbx_seq_one_letter_code
_entity_poly.pdbx_strand_id
1 'polypeptide(L)'
;MTRLTSGVYGHEFDSKIGPFDLFCGQTRRDSLVHNGGWYNKYGEKLGWGDLNKKDLHRIKNNLQDDELFIILGERDSFWNFVEHLGTIGAMCKTNEKEQNPGVQYVAEKARYVIAKGKLMIHEDNYLSTLDWDKINTKQLLEIMK
;
A
#
# COMPACT_ATOMS: atom_id res chain seq x y z
N MET A 1 -6.09 21.58 -2.89
CA MET A 1 -5.24 20.68 -2.09
C MET A 1 -5.16 19.35 -2.82
N THR A 2 -3.98 18.74 -2.90
CA THR A 2 -3.72 17.58 -3.77
C THR A 2 -4.03 16.29 -3.02
N ARG A 3 -5.08 15.59 -3.45
CA ARG A 3 -5.46 14.24 -2.99
C ARG A 3 -4.38 13.22 -3.37
N LEU A 4 -4.21 12.16 -2.57
CA LEU A 4 -3.50 10.94 -2.98
C LEU A 4 -4.25 10.27 -4.14
N THR A 5 -3.77 10.49 -5.35
CA THR A 5 -4.33 9.94 -6.59
C THR A 5 -3.55 8.73 -7.08
N SER A 6 -4.20 7.89 -7.88
CA SER A 6 -3.56 6.77 -8.57
C SER A 6 -2.25 7.19 -9.26
N GLY A 7 -1.23 6.35 -9.15
CA GLY A 7 0.07 6.56 -9.81
C GLY A 7 0.85 7.79 -9.34
N VAL A 8 0.52 8.39 -8.18
CA VAL A 8 1.23 9.58 -7.66
C VAL A 8 2.74 9.36 -7.45
N TYR A 9 3.17 8.10 -7.29
CA TYR A 9 4.58 7.73 -7.19
C TYR A 9 5.20 7.24 -8.51
N GLY A 10 4.41 7.12 -9.59
CA GLY A 10 4.86 6.65 -10.89
C GLY A 10 5.10 5.13 -10.99
N HIS A 11 5.94 4.75 -11.95
CA HIS A 11 6.40 3.37 -12.16
C HIS A 11 7.87 3.23 -11.72
N GLU A 12 8.37 1.99 -11.65
CA GLU A 12 9.78 1.72 -11.30
C GLU A 12 10.80 2.44 -12.20
N PHE A 13 10.40 2.80 -13.43
CA PHE A 13 11.24 3.52 -14.40
C PHE A 13 11.13 5.05 -14.32
N ASP A 14 10.18 5.61 -13.56
CA ASP A 14 10.07 7.05 -13.28
C ASP A 14 10.18 7.29 -11.76
N SER A 15 11.38 7.05 -11.22
CA SER A 15 11.70 7.08 -9.79
C SER A 15 11.75 8.49 -9.18
N LYS A 16 10.78 9.35 -9.52
CA LYS A 16 10.65 10.65 -8.87
C LYS A 16 10.28 10.45 -7.40
N ILE A 17 10.93 11.23 -6.54
CA ILE A 17 10.58 11.28 -5.12
C ILE A 17 9.19 11.91 -5.03
N GLY A 18 8.20 11.09 -4.69
CA GLY A 18 6.81 11.48 -4.46
C GLY A 18 6.57 11.93 -3.02
N PRO A 19 5.29 12.03 -2.60
CA PRO A 19 4.94 12.38 -1.23
C PRO A 19 5.63 11.50 -0.18
N PHE A 20 5.85 12.07 1.02
CA PHE A 20 6.49 11.33 2.13
C PHE A 20 7.88 10.78 1.78
N ASP A 21 8.60 11.41 0.86
CA ASP A 21 9.88 10.96 0.28
C ASP A 21 9.95 9.45 -0.02
N LEU A 22 8.90 8.96 -0.67
CA LEU A 22 8.83 7.62 -1.23
C LEU A 22 8.98 7.68 -2.76
N PHE A 23 9.49 6.60 -3.35
CA PHE A 23 9.47 6.42 -4.80
C PHE A 23 9.08 4.99 -5.14
N CYS A 24 8.47 4.80 -6.31
CA CYS A 24 7.99 3.52 -6.77
C CYS A 24 9.16 2.55 -7.00
N GLY A 25 9.03 1.31 -6.54
CA GLY A 25 10.07 0.28 -6.64
C GLY A 25 11.21 0.41 -5.64
N GLN A 26 11.10 1.28 -4.63
CA GLN A 26 12.17 1.44 -3.63
C GLN A 26 12.46 0.13 -2.89
N THR A 27 13.73 -0.17 -2.66
CA THR A 27 14.19 -1.31 -1.85
C THR A 27 14.89 -0.80 -0.59
N ARG A 28 14.65 -1.44 0.56
CA ARG A 28 15.22 -1.08 1.86
C ARG A 28 15.82 -2.32 2.52
N ARG A 29 16.94 -2.16 3.22
CA ARG A 29 17.55 -3.27 3.98
C ARG A 29 16.81 -3.56 5.29
N ASP A 30 16.14 -2.56 5.85
CA ASP A 30 15.44 -2.60 7.15
C ASP A 30 13.92 -2.55 7.00
N SER A 31 13.42 -3.04 5.87
CA SER A 31 12.00 -3.03 5.53
C SER A 31 11.16 -3.87 6.49
N LEU A 32 10.05 -3.28 6.93
CA LEU A 32 8.96 -3.99 7.60
C LEU A 32 7.96 -4.56 6.58
N VAL A 33 7.80 -3.86 5.46
CA VAL A 33 7.00 -4.27 4.31
C VAL A 33 7.95 -4.50 3.16
N HIS A 34 7.97 -5.71 2.61
CA HIS A 34 8.76 -6.07 1.43
C HIS A 34 7.88 -6.03 0.19
N ASN A 35 8.28 -5.23 -0.82
CA ASN A 35 7.59 -5.06 -2.11
C ASN A 35 6.07 -4.92 -1.98
N GLY A 36 5.60 -4.18 -0.97
CA GLY A 36 4.17 -4.01 -0.74
C GLY A 36 3.58 -3.02 -1.73
N GLY A 37 2.36 -3.30 -2.20
CA GLY A 37 1.56 -2.32 -2.94
C GLY A 37 0.91 -1.32 -2.00
N TRP A 38 0.89 -0.06 -2.42
CA TRP A 38 0.31 1.06 -1.67
C TRP A 38 -0.95 1.54 -2.37
N TYR A 39 -2.03 1.74 -1.61
CA TYR A 39 -3.35 2.05 -2.14
C TYR A 39 -3.98 3.21 -1.36
N ASN A 40 -4.87 3.95 -2.00
CA ASN A 40 -5.70 4.94 -1.33
C ASN A 40 -7.04 4.34 -0.86
N LYS A 41 -7.86 5.17 -0.19
CA LYS A 41 -9.19 4.78 0.30
C LYS A 41 -10.18 4.38 -0.79
N TYR A 42 -9.90 4.68 -2.05
CA TYR A 42 -10.75 4.36 -3.20
C TYR A 42 -10.36 3.03 -3.86
N GLY A 43 -9.36 2.33 -3.33
CA GLY A 43 -8.87 1.08 -3.88
C GLY A 43 -7.93 1.26 -5.08
N GLU A 44 -7.45 2.47 -5.33
CA GLU A 44 -6.54 2.79 -6.44
C GLU A 44 -5.09 2.63 -5.98
N LYS A 45 -4.25 2.00 -6.82
CA LYS A 45 -2.83 1.82 -6.52
C LYS A 45 -2.09 3.16 -6.66
N LEU A 46 -1.39 3.54 -5.60
CA LEU A 46 -0.55 4.73 -5.54
C LEU A 46 0.86 4.43 -6.07
N GLY A 47 1.38 3.25 -5.71
CA GLY A 47 2.74 2.80 -5.99
C GLY A 47 3.05 1.46 -5.32
N TRP A 48 4.32 1.09 -5.27
CA TRP A 48 4.78 -0.11 -4.56
C TRP A 48 6.24 0.03 -4.13
N GLY A 49 6.65 -0.81 -3.19
CA GLY A 49 8.03 -0.91 -2.74
C GLY A 49 8.13 -1.22 -1.26
N ASP A 50 9.36 -1.22 -0.79
CA ASP A 50 9.69 -1.48 0.60
C ASP A 50 9.34 -0.28 1.50
N LEU A 51 8.78 -0.56 2.67
CA LEU A 51 8.54 0.44 3.71
C LEU A 51 9.17 -0.01 5.03
N ASN A 52 9.89 0.87 5.69
CA ASN A 52 10.34 0.66 7.07
C ASN A 52 9.45 1.40 8.07
N LYS A 53 9.73 1.22 9.37
CA LYS A 53 8.94 1.84 10.45
C LYS A 53 8.95 3.38 10.39
N LYS A 54 10.06 4.00 9.94
CA LYS A 54 10.16 5.46 9.81
C LYS A 54 9.24 5.98 8.72
N ASP A 55 9.13 5.26 7.60
CA ASP A 55 8.20 5.60 6.52
C ASP A 55 6.76 5.65 7.02
N LEU A 56 6.33 4.61 7.75
CA LEU A 56 4.97 4.53 8.29
C LEU A 56 4.66 5.69 9.24
N HIS A 57 5.59 6.04 10.14
CA HIS A 57 5.42 7.20 11.02
C HIS A 57 5.41 8.53 10.25
N ARG A 58 6.24 8.67 9.22
CA ARG A 58 6.26 9.87 8.37
C ARG A 58 4.94 10.04 7.63
N ILE A 59 4.41 8.98 7.02
CA ILE A 59 3.09 9.01 6.38
C ILE A 59 2.03 9.39 7.42
N LYS A 60 1.99 8.70 8.57
CA LYS A 60 1.04 8.97 9.67
C LYS A 60 0.98 10.44 10.07
N ASN A 61 2.13 11.10 10.13
CA ASN A 61 2.24 12.48 10.61
C ASN A 61 1.95 13.53 9.52
N ASN A 62 2.00 13.16 8.23
CA ASN A 62 1.87 14.10 7.12
C ASN A 62 0.65 13.84 6.23
N LEU A 63 -0.08 12.74 6.47
CA LEU A 63 -1.31 12.42 5.75
C LEU A 63 -2.38 13.48 6.03
N GLN A 64 -3.16 13.84 5.01
CA GLN A 64 -4.26 14.78 5.19
C GLN A 64 -5.42 14.12 5.93
N ASP A 65 -6.29 14.97 6.49
CA ASP A 65 -7.58 14.48 7.00
C ASP A 65 -8.35 13.83 5.85
N ASP A 66 -9.10 12.78 6.15
CA ASP A 66 -9.92 12.02 5.18
C ASP A 66 -9.13 11.25 4.09
N GLU A 67 -7.81 11.14 4.21
CA GLU A 67 -6.99 10.26 3.39
C GLU A 67 -6.60 8.97 4.12
N LEU A 68 -6.44 7.89 3.35
CA LEU A 68 -5.85 6.64 3.81
C LEU A 68 -4.66 6.26 2.93
N PHE A 69 -3.63 5.73 3.58
CA PHE A 69 -2.54 5.01 2.93
C PHE A 69 -2.60 3.55 3.37
N ILE A 70 -3.05 2.68 2.48
CA ILE A 70 -3.32 1.27 2.74
C ILE A 70 -2.23 0.43 2.10
N ILE A 71 -1.70 -0.54 2.84
CA ILE A 71 -0.56 -1.35 2.39
C ILE A 71 -0.99 -2.81 2.30
N LEU A 72 -0.79 -3.39 1.11
CA LEU A 72 -0.97 -4.81 0.83
C LEU A 72 0.40 -5.50 0.77
N GLY A 73 0.42 -6.82 0.94
CA GLY A 73 1.63 -7.61 0.67
C GLY A 73 1.90 -7.77 -0.83
N GLU A 74 3.15 -8.09 -1.21
CA GLU A 74 3.54 -8.31 -2.62
C GLU A 74 2.65 -9.36 -3.32
N ARG A 75 2.31 -10.45 -2.63
CA ARG A 75 1.41 -11.49 -3.16
C ARG A 75 0.07 -10.91 -3.62
N ASP A 76 -0.56 -10.11 -2.77
CA ASP A 76 -1.91 -9.59 -2.98
C ASP A 76 -1.93 -8.32 -3.83
N SER A 77 -0.79 -7.65 -4.00
CA SER A 77 -0.70 -6.42 -4.79
C SER A 77 -0.06 -6.59 -6.16
N PHE A 78 0.50 -7.78 -6.47
CA PHE A 78 1.16 -8.07 -7.73
C PHE A 78 0.90 -9.50 -8.20
N TRP A 79 1.38 -10.50 -7.46
CA TRP A 79 1.41 -11.89 -7.93
C TRP A 79 0.04 -12.50 -8.22
N ASN A 80 -1.01 -12.09 -7.50
CA ASN A 80 -2.38 -12.53 -7.77
C ASN A 80 -2.95 -11.97 -9.08
N PHE A 81 -2.30 -10.97 -9.69
CA PHE A 81 -2.73 -10.35 -10.94
C PHE A 81 -1.82 -10.68 -12.12
N VAL A 82 -0.76 -11.47 -11.93
CA VAL A 82 0.15 -11.88 -13.01
C VAL A 82 -0.58 -12.85 -13.93
N GLU A 83 -0.70 -12.49 -15.20
CA GLU A 83 -1.29 -13.34 -16.25
C GLU A 83 -0.22 -14.17 -16.93
N HIS A 84 0.98 -13.59 -17.12
CA HIS A 84 2.11 -14.24 -17.79
C HIS A 84 3.38 -14.10 -16.97
N LEU A 85 4.00 -15.23 -16.66
CA LEU A 85 5.23 -15.30 -15.88
C LEU A 85 6.42 -14.88 -16.75
N GLY A 86 7.16 -13.88 -16.29
CA GLY A 86 8.51 -13.61 -16.74
C GLY A 86 9.54 -14.41 -15.92
N THR A 87 10.80 -14.41 -16.35
CA THR A 87 11.91 -15.03 -15.60
C THR A 87 12.24 -14.27 -14.31
N ILE A 88 11.90 -12.98 -14.27
CA ILE A 88 12.09 -12.06 -13.14
C ILE A 88 10.77 -11.30 -12.92
N GLY A 89 10.43 -10.94 -11.68
CA GLY A 89 9.18 -10.25 -11.33
C GLY A 89 8.88 -9.03 -12.20
N ALA A 90 9.87 -8.17 -12.46
CA ALA A 90 9.74 -6.99 -13.34
C ALA A 90 9.40 -7.30 -14.81
N MET A 91 9.55 -8.56 -15.24
CA MET A 91 9.18 -9.02 -16.58
C MET A 91 7.80 -9.68 -16.63
N CYS A 92 7.13 -9.85 -15.49
CA CYS A 92 5.79 -10.42 -15.46
C CYS A 92 4.78 -9.40 -15.99
N LYS A 93 3.79 -9.89 -16.73
CA LYS A 93 2.67 -9.07 -17.19
C LYS A 93 1.49 -9.24 -16.24
N THR A 94 0.99 -8.14 -15.69
CA THR A 94 -0.22 -8.12 -14.86
C THR A 94 -1.46 -7.74 -15.67
N ASN A 95 -2.62 -8.09 -15.13
CA ASN A 95 -3.91 -7.61 -15.64
C ASN A 95 -4.22 -6.19 -15.17
N GLU A 96 -5.21 -5.57 -15.80
CA GLU A 96 -5.65 -4.19 -15.50
C GLU A 96 -6.15 -3.98 -14.06
N LYS A 97 -6.62 -5.05 -13.40
CA LYS A 97 -7.14 -4.97 -12.03
C LYS A 97 -6.06 -4.78 -10.99
N GLU A 98 -4.79 -5.01 -11.34
CA GLU A 98 -3.67 -4.78 -10.41
C GLU A 98 -3.58 -3.31 -9.95
N GLN A 99 -3.89 -2.37 -10.85
CA GLN A 99 -3.85 -0.93 -10.58
C GLN A 99 -5.11 -0.42 -9.87
N ASN A 100 -6.24 -1.10 -10.04
CA ASN A 100 -7.51 -0.75 -9.41
C ASN A 100 -8.36 -1.99 -9.11
N PRO A 101 -8.01 -2.78 -8.08
CA PRO A 101 -8.74 -3.99 -7.72
C PRO A 101 -10.04 -3.68 -6.97
N GLY A 102 -10.25 -2.41 -6.59
CA GLY A 102 -11.44 -1.92 -5.91
C GLY A 102 -11.34 -1.96 -4.38
N VAL A 103 -12.19 -1.14 -3.74
CA VAL A 103 -12.26 -0.93 -2.28
C VAL A 103 -12.40 -2.23 -1.50
N GLN A 104 -13.28 -3.13 -1.95
CA GLN A 104 -13.53 -4.41 -1.28
C GLN A 104 -12.25 -5.25 -1.18
N TYR A 105 -11.55 -5.41 -2.30
CA TYR A 105 -10.32 -6.20 -2.36
C TYR A 105 -9.21 -5.59 -1.48
N VAL A 106 -9.04 -4.27 -1.57
CA VAL A 106 -8.03 -3.56 -0.78
C VAL A 106 -8.31 -3.66 0.72
N ALA A 107 -9.57 -3.59 1.13
CA ALA A 107 -9.94 -3.74 2.53
C ALA A 107 -9.65 -5.16 3.05
N GLU A 108 -10.03 -6.20 2.29
CA GLU A 108 -9.83 -7.60 2.66
C GLU A 108 -8.35 -8.03 2.71
N LYS A 109 -7.51 -7.40 1.89
CA LYS A 109 -6.07 -7.77 1.76
C LYS A 109 -5.13 -6.82 2.48
N ALA A 110 -5.67 -5.78 3.13
CA ALA A 110 -4.88 -4.83 3.89
C ALA A 110 -4.01 -5.56 4.92
N ARG A 111 -2.75 -5.14 5.04
CA ARG A 111 -1.85 -5.56 6.13
C ARG A 111 -1.68 -4.44 7.15
N TYR A 112 -1.53 -3.22 6.65
CA TYR A 112 -1.39 -2.00 7.43
C TYR A 112 -2.29 -0.92 6.84
N VAL A 113 -2.88 -0.11 7.72
CA VAL A 113 -3.71 1.03 7.34
C VAL A 113 -3.19 2.26 8.09
N ILE A 114 -2.89 3.32 7.35
CA ILE A 114 -2.44 4.58 7.93
C ILE A 114 -3.52 5.63 7.67
N ALA A 115 -3.96 6.25 8.75
CA ALA A 115 -4.76 7.46 8.74
C ALA A 115 -3.97 8.57 9.45
N LYS A 116 -4.39 9.83 9.35
CA LYS A 116 -3.71 10.92 10.05
C LYS A 116 -3.63 10.63 11.55
N GLY A 117 -2.41 10.63 12.08
CA GLY A 117 -2.12 10.35 13.49
C GLY A 117 -2.25 8.89 13.92
N LYS A 118 -2.77 7.98 13.08
CA LYS A 118 -3.08 6.59 13.43
C LYS A 118 -2.38 5.57 12.53
N LEU A 119 -1.81 4.54 13.15
CA LEU A 119 -1.31 3.35 12.48
C LEU A 119 -2.14 2.17 12.97
N MET A 120 -2.70 1.43 12.03
CA MET A 120 -3.55 0.29 12.29
C MET A 120 -3.04 -0.95 11.56
N ILE A 121 -3.31 -2.10 12.14
CA ILE A 121 -2.94 -3.41 11.61
C ILE A 121 -4.21 -4.18 11.33
N HIS A 122 -4.28 -4.77 10.15
CA HIS A 122 -5.41 -5.59 9.81
C HIS A 122 -5.42 -6.84 10.70
N GLU A 123 -6.59 -7.21 11.24
CA GLU A 123 -6.69 -8.25 12.27
C GLU A 123 -6.13 -9.61 11.86
N ASP A 124 -6.21 -9.94 10.56
CA ASP A 124 -5.67 -11.18 9.98
C ASP A 124 -4.15 -11.14 9.74
N ASN A 125 -3.48 -10.05 10.11
CA ASN A 125 -2.03 -9.95 10.03
C ASN A 125 -1.38 -10.63 11.25
N TYR A 126 -1.40 -11.97 11.24
CA TYR A 126 -0.88 -12.85 12.30
C TYR A 126 0.63 -12.69 12.60
N LEU A 127 1.35 -11.93 11.79
CA LEU A 127 2.81 -11.76 11.89
C LEU A 127 3.23 -10.49 12.64
N SER A 128 2.28 -9.67 13.09
CA SER A 128 2.60 -8.42 13.77
C SER A 128 2.67 -8.59 15.29
N THR A 129 3.86 -8.39 15.85
CA THR A 129 4.06 -8.15 17.29
C THR A 129 3.97 -6.66 17.66
N LEU A 130 3.52 -5.81 16.75
CA LEU A 130 3.44 -4.37 16.95
C LEU A 130 2.20 -4.00 17.77
N ASP A 131 2.40 -3.12 18.74
CA ASP A 131 1.34 -2.57 19.61
C ASP A 131 0.60 -1.41 18.92
N TRP A 132 -0.04 -1.71 17.79
CA TRP A 132 -0.85 -0.78 17.02
C TRP A 132 -2.31 -1.19 17.06
N ASP A 133 -3.20 -0.21 16.85
CA ASP A 133 -4.64 -0.45 16.82
C ASP A 133 -4.99 -1.52 15.78
N LYS A 134 -5.93 -2.39 16.12
CA LYS A 134 -6.44 -3.39 15.17
C LYS A 134 -7.63 -2.85 14.41
N ILE A 135 -7.71 -3.20 13.14
CA ILE A 135 -8.86 -2.91 12.28
C ILE A 135 -9.26 -4.16 11.51
N ASN A 136 -10.56 -4.39 11.37
CA ASN A 136 -11.09 -5.45 10.53
C ASN A 136 -11.64 -4.92 9.20
N THR A 137 -11.90 -5.83 8.27
CA THR A 137 -12.43 -5.51 6.93
C THR A 137 -13.68 -4.65 7.01
N LYS A 138 -14.62 -4.98 7.91
CA LYS A 138 -15.89 -4.25 8.03
C LYS A 138 -15.67 -2.79 8.45
N GLN A 139 -14.84 -2.58 9.48
CA GLN A 139 -14.48 -1.24 9.98
C GLN A 139 -13.72 -0.44 8.91
N LEU A 140 -12.79 -1.08 8.20
CA LEU A 140 -12.03 -0.44 7.14
C LEU A 140 -12.94 -0.01 5.98
N LEU A 141 -13.87 -0.86 5.56
CA LEU A 141 -14.88 -0.52 4.56
C LEU A 141 -15.79 0.63 4.97
N GLU A 142 -16.06 0.81 6.27
CA GLU A 142 -16.83 1.96 6.76
C GLU A 142 -16.03 3.27 6.66
N ILE A 143 -14.72 3.24 6.87
CA ILE A 143 -13.84 4.41 6.76
C ILE A 143 -13.52 4.74 5.30
N MET A 144 -13.58 3.76 4.40
CA MET A 144 -13.31 3.94 2.95
C MET A 144 -14.50 4.54 2.17
N LYS A 145 -15.69 4.66 2.78
CA LYS A 145 -16.89 5.29 2.19
C LYS A 145 -16.81 6.80 2.22
#